data_AF-A0A2P4X6M6-F1
#
_entry.id   AF-A0A2P4X6M6-F1
#
_cell.length_a   1.000
_cell.length_b   1.000
_cell.length_c   1.000
_cell.angle_alpha   90.00
_cell.angle_beta   90.00
_cell.angle_gamma   90.00
#
_symmetry.space_group_name_H-M   'P 1'
#
loop_
_entity.id
_entity.type
_entity.pdbx_description
1 polymer ?
#
loop_
_entity_poly.entity_id
_entity_poly.type
_entity_poly.pdbx_seq_one_letter_code
_entity_poly.pdbx_strand_id
1 'polypeptide(L)'
;MESLGMDAALYTLAYFTSAWVQPVDDIALPRLRAVLDGVNMLNQQHQLVGLLEVRRTEDADTSEANVQPLEPSTFRSLCKHFQVTDLPACVLLDAQGQALAQGSLKALEVTTSCDWRKKLRQLHEDDVASSTNTSDLSCKTFYMGGTHGKVLGELLQDNGSPAAAWETLRPLWQIDVGSNFPTPLDVDDPALVKMREEALKLFETGNFLPAASSFVKVLLRCPTCTKSSFNLAVILQTIGETHFAVSSMLRVVALDDSDSVAHTVL
;
A
#
# COMPACT_ATOMS: atom_id res chain seq x y z
N MET A 1 10.76 -32.24 -3.47
CA MET A 1 12.05 -31.57 -3.73
C MET A 1 11.84 -30.77 -5.01
N GLU A 2 11.17 -29.62 -4.88
CA GLU A 2 10.98 -28.68 -5.98
C GLU A 2 11.98 -27.55 -5.77
N SER A 3 12.84 -27.40 -6.76
CA SER A 3 13.80 -26.32 -6.91
C SER A 3 13.06 -24.99 -6.89
N LEU A 4 13.10 -24.27 -5.75
CA LEU A 4 12.80 -22.84 -5.70
C LEU A 4 13.72 -22.15 -6.71
N GLY A 5 13.13 -21.67 -7.80
CA GLY A 5 13.86 -20.98 -8.86
C GLY A 5 14.64 -19.80 -8.28
N MET A 6 15.86 -19.58 -8.79
CA MET A 6 16.78 -18.53 -8.40
C MET A 6 16.30 -17.08 -8.69
N ASP A 7 15.00 -16.87 -8.94
CA ASP A 7 14.39 -15.59 -9.31
C ASP A 7 13.34 -15.08 -8.30
N ALA A 8 13.10 -15.78 -7.19
CA ALA A 8 12.15 -15.32 -6.19
C ALA A 8 12.72 -14.14 -5.38
N ALA A 9 12.00 -13.01 -5.37
CA ALA A 9 12.38 -11.86 -4.55
C ALA A 9 12.52 -12.25 -3.07
N LEU A 10 13.48 -11.65 -2.37
CA LEU A 10 13.75 -11.94 -0.95
C LEU A 10 12.59 -11.54 -0.04
N TYR A 11 11.88 -10.48 -0.43
CA TYR A 11 10.69 -9.97 0.24
C TYR A 11 9.60 -9.70 -0.79
N THR A 12 8.35 -9.76 -0.36
CA THR A 12 7.20 -9.42 -1.19
C THR A 12 6.40 -8.33 -0.51
N LEU A 13 6.23 -7.18 -1.18
CA LEU A 13 5.29 -6.16 -0.76
C LEU A 13 3.91 -6.52 -1.31
N ALA A 14 3.02 -6.96 -0.44
CA ALA A 14 1.62 -7.20 -0.75
C ALA A 14 0.84 -5.88 -0.70
N TYR A 15 0.28 -5.47 -1.85
CA TYR A 15 -0.57 -4.30 -2.00
C TYR A 15 -2.03 -4.73 -2.07
N PHE A 16 -2.77 -4.54 -0.98
CA PHE A 16 -4.18 -4.89 -0.86
C PHE A 16 -5.04 -3.79 -1.49
N THR A 17 -5.92 -4.18 -2.43
CA THR A 17 -6.77 -3.22 -3.12
C THR A 17 -8.11 -3.81 -3.59
N SER A 18 -9.01 -2.93 -4.07
CA SER A 18 -10.25 -3.26 -4.76
C SER A 18 -10.70 -2.16 -5.73
N ALA A 19 -11.64 -2.49 -6.61
CA ALA A 19 -12.19 -1.58 -7.62
C ALA A 19 -12.72 -0.25 -7.06
N TRP A 20 -13.23 -0.23 -5.81
CA TRP A 20 -13.72 1.02 -5.22
C TRP A 20 -12.61 2.00 -4.82
N VAL A 21 -11.36 1.55 -4.68
CA VAL A 21 -10.20 2.42 -4.42
C VAL A 21 -9.32 2.68 -5.64
N GLN A 22 -9.76 2.27 -6.84
CA GLN A 22 -9.05 2.51 -8.10
C GLN A 22 -8.49 3.94 -8.26
N PRO A 23 -9.21 5.03 -7.89
CA PRO A 23 -8.67 6.38 -8.03
C PRO A 23 -7.42 6.65 -7.18
N VAL A 24 -7.24 5.93 -6.08
CA VAL A 24 -6.01 5.96 -5.26
C VAL A 24 -4.93 5.12 -5.93
N ASP A 25 -5.28 3.93 -6.43
CA ASP A 25 -4.35 3.03 -7.11
C ASP A 25 -3.69 3.68 -8.33
N ASP A 26 -4.46 4.42 -9.13
CA ASP A 26 -3.98 5.17 -10.30
C ASP A 26 -2.84 6.16 -9.94
N ILE A 27 -2.81 6.61 -8.69
CA ILE A 27 -1.79 7.53 -8.15
C ILE A 27 -0.67 6.74 -7.46
N ALA A 28 -1.03 5.76 -6.64
CA ALA A 28 -0.12 5.06 -5.75
C ALA A 28 0.72 4.00 -6.47
N LEU A 29 0.13 3.15 -7.32
CA LEU A 29 0.83 2.03 -7.94
C LEU A 29 2.02 2.45 -8.81
N PRO A 30 1.93 3.47 -9.69
CA PRO A 30 3.08 3.90 -10.47
C PRO A 30 4.25 4.39 -9.60
N ARG A 31 3.93 5.08 -8.50
CA ARG A 31 4.93 5.56 -7.53
C ARG A 31 5.53 4.42 -6.74
N LEU A 32 4.71 3.47 -6.33
CA LEU A 32 5.16 2.30 -5.59
C LEU A 32 6.12 1.46 -6.44
N ARG A 33 5.78 1.24 -7.71
CA ARG A 33 6.68 0.57 -8.67
C ARG A 33 7.99 1.34 -8.82
N ALA A 34 7.96 2.66 -8.99
CA ALA A 34 9.18 3.48 -9.05
C ALA A 34 10.04 3.39 -7.76
N VAL A 35 9.41 3.33 -6.57
CA VAL A 35 10.11 3.08 -5.30
C VAL A 35 10.80 1.73 -5.31
N LEU A 36 10.08 0.67 -5.66
CA LEU A 36 10.62 -0.68 -5.68
C LEU A 36 11.70 -0.84 -6.74
N ASP A 37 11.54 -0.25 -7.92
CA ASP A 37 12.58 -0.23 -8.96
C ASP A 37 13.83 0.50 -8.46
N GLY A 38 13.66 1.65 -7.80
CA GLY A 38 14.75 2.38 -7.15
C GLY A 38 15.48 1.57 -6.08
N VAL A 39 14.75 0.79 -5.28
CA VAL A 39 15.31 -0.10 -4.26
C VAL A 39 16.00 -1.32 -4.89
N ASN A 40 15.40 -1.91 -5.92
CA ASN A 40 15.91 -3.10 -6.60
C ASN A 40 17.14 -2.79 -7.46
N MET A 41 17.23 -1.60 -8.07
CA MET A 41 18.43 -1.15 -8.79
C MET A 41 19.69 -1.12 -7.92
N LEU A 42 19.53 -0.99 -6.59
CA LEU A 42 20.66 -1.04 -5.66
C LEU A 42 21.25 -2.46 -5.55
N ASN A 43 20.49 -3.50 -5.89
CA ASN A 43 20.92 -4.89 -5.82
C ASN A 43 21.13 -5.46 -7.23
N GLN A 44 22.39 -5.52 -7.67
CA GLN A 44 22.74 -5.91 -9.06
C GLN A 44 22.49 -7.39 -9.39
N GLN A 45 22.23 -8.24 -8.39
CA GLN A 45 22.17 -9.68 -8.58
C GLN A 45 20.77 -10.28 -8.41
N HIS A 46 19.90 -9.69 -7.58
CA HIS A 46 18.58 -10.25 -7.27
C HIS A 46 17.55 -9.14 -7.00
N GLN A 47 16.29 -9.38 -7.38
CA GLN A 47 15.18 -8.54 -6.94
C GLN A 47 15.05 -8.63 -5.41
N LEU A 48 15.21 -7.50 -4.71
CA LEU A 48 15.14 -7.47 -3.25
C LEU A 48 13.69 -7.54 -2.77
N VAL A 49 12.83 -6.72 -3.38
CA VAL A 49 11.41 -6.62 -3.02
C VAL A 49 10.55 -6.78 -4.28
N GLY A 50 9.73 -7.82 -4.29
CA GLY A 50 8.65 -8.04 -5.26
C GLY A 50 7.42 -7.22 -4.91
N LEU A 51 6.58 -6.94 -5.90
CA LEU A 51 5.24 -6.36 -5.71
C LEU A 51 4.20 -7.44 -6.02
N LEU A 52 3.26 -7.66 -5.11
CA LEU A 52 2.10 -8.52 -5.31
C LEU A 52 0.83 -7.71 -5.07
N GLU A 53 0.01 -7.52 -6.10
CA GLU A 53 -1.28 -6.85 -5.97
C GLU A 53 -2.34 -7.87 -5.54
N VAL A 54 -2.77 -7.80 -4.29
CA VAL A 54 -3.85 -8.63 -3.77
C VAL A 54 -5.16 -7.89 -4.01
N ARG A 55 -5.95 -8.32 -5.00
CA ARG A 55 -7.12 -7.58 -5.47
C ARG A 55 -8.41 -8.32 -5.13
N ARG A 56 -9.32 -7.65 -4.42
CA ARG A 56 -10.70 -8.14 -4.25
C ARG A 56 -11.43 -8.06 -5.58
N THR A 57 -11.93 -9.19 -6.06
CA THR A 57 -12.75 -9.31 -7.27
C THR A 57 -13.89 -10.32 -7.04
N GLU A 58 -14.96 -10.20 -7.83
CA GLU A 58 -16.01 -11.22 -7.94
C GLU A 58 -15.75 -12.19 -9.11
N ASP A 59 -14.84 -11.80 -10.01
CA ASP A 59 -14.45 -12.59 -11.17
C ASP A 59 -12.99 -13.01 -11.02
N ALA A 60 -12.75 -14.29 -10.73
CA ALA A 60 -11.41 -14.87 -10.57
C ALA A 60 -10.63 -15.07 -11.89
N ASP A 61 -11.23 -14.73 -13.03
CA ASP A 61 -10.75 -15.14 -14.37
C ASP A 61 -9.63 -14.27 -14.97
N THR A 62 -9.11 -13.29 -14.23
CA THR A 62 -8.02 -12.42 -14.71
C THR A 62 -6.68 -12.78 -14.08
N SER A 63 -5.95 -13.68 -14.74
CA SER A 63 -4.57 -14.02 -14.37
C SER A 63 -3.59 -13.02 -14.99
N GLU A 64 -3.43 -11.86 -14.35
CA GLU A 64 -2.31 -10.95 -14.64
C GLU A 64 -1.08 -11.35 -13.82
N ALA A 65 0.12 -11.20 -14.41
CA ALA A 65 1.36 -11.44 -13.67
C ALA A 65 1.47 -10.46 -12.49
N ASN A 66 1.76 -10.98 -11.29
CA ASN A 66 1.85 -10.24 -10.03
C ASN A 66 0.52 -9.66 -9.50
N VAL A 67 -0.62 -10.10 -10.03
CA VAL A 67 -1.94 -9.80 -9.47
C VAL A 67 -2.56 -11.10 -8.95
N GLN A 68 -2.99 -11.09 -7.70
CA GLN A 68 -3.71 -12.18 -7.07
C GLN A 68 -5.18 -11.76 -6.89
N PRO A 69 -6.07 -12.12 -7.83
CA PRO A 69 -7.50 -11.94 -7.65
C PRO A 69 -8.00 -12.85 -6.52
N LEU A 70 -8.74 -12.29 -5.57
CA LEU A 70 -9.35 -13.04 -4.47
C LEU A 70 -10.84 -12.71 -4.36
N GLU A 71 -11.62 -13.78 -4.22
CA GLU A 71 -13.04 -13.71 -3.87
C GLU A 71 -13.24 -13.00 -2.51
N PRO A 72 -14.40 -12.35 -2.27
CA PRO A 72 -14.62 -11.50 -1.09
C PRO A 72 -14.34 -12.17 0.26
N SER A 73 -14.71 -13.45 0.42
CA SER A 73 -14.53 -14.19 1.68
C SER A 73 -13.06 -14.50 1.98
N THR A 74 -12.32 -14.95 0.96
CA THR A 74 -10.88 -15.24 1.05
C THR A 74 -10.10 -13.95 1.25
N PHE A 75 -10.41 -12.91 0.48
CA PHE A 75 -9.79 -11.59 0.61
C PHE A 75 -9.96 -11.03 2.02
N ARG A 76 -11.17 -11.09 2.58
CA ARG A 76 -11.47 -10.64 3.95
C ARG A 76 -10.70 -11.43 5.00
N SER A 77 -10.61 -12.75 4.84
CA SER A 77 -9.87 -13.61 5.77
C SER A 77 -8.39 -13.26 5.79
N LEU A 78 -7.83 -12.98 4.60
CA LEU A 78 -6.45 -12.53 4.46
C LEU A 78 -6.21 -11.13 5.05
N CYS A 79 -7.13 -10.19 4.81
CA CYS A 79 -7.07 -8.86 5.42
C CYS A 79 -7.10 -8.93 6.94
N LYS A 80 -7.94 -9.78 7.53
CA LYS A 80 -7.96 -10.01 8.99
C LYS A 80 -6.64 -10.59 9.50
N HIS A 81 -6.06 -11.55 8.77
CA HIS A 81 -4.78 -12.15 9.14
C HIS A 81 -3.66 -11.11 9.21
N PHE A 82 -3.63 -10.17 8.27
CA PHE A 82 -2.63 -9.10 8.22
C PHE A 82 -3.09 -7.77 8.85
N GLN A 83 -4.24 -7.77 9.55
CA GLN A 83 -4.81 -6.58 10.21
C GLN A 83 -5.04 -5.38 9.27
N VAL A 84 -5.33 -5.64 7.99
CA VAL A 84 -5.65 -4.63 6.98
C VAL A 84 -7.11 -4.19 7.15
N THR A 85 -7.34 -3.07 7.84
CA THR A 85 -8.71 -2.59 8.16
C THR A 85 -9.26 -1.57 7.17
N ASP A 86 -8.41 -1.00 6.31
CA ASP A 86 -8.78 -0.01 5.30
C ASP A 86 -7.98 -0.26 4.01
N LEU A 87 -8.47 0.24 2.87
CA LEU A 87 -7.83 0.06 1.56
C LEU A 87 -7.52 1.40 0.88
N PRO A 88 -6.50 1.45 0.02
CA PRO A 88 -5.48 0.40 -0.20
C PRO A 88 -4.48 0.30 0.96
N ALA A 89 -3.78 -0.82 1.08
CA ALA A 89 -2.80 -1.05 2.16
C ALA A 89 -1.57 -1.84 1.69
N CYS A 90 -0.43 -1.57 2.33
CA CYS A 90 0.84 -2.24 2.06
C CYS A 90 1.24 -3.13 3.23
N VAL A 91 1.60 -4.39 2.95
CA VAL A 91 2.12 -5.34 3.94
C VAL A 91 3.39 -5.97 3.38
N LEU A 92 4.51 -5.87 4.11
CA LEU A 92 5.76 -6.51 3.69
C LEU A 92 5.83 -7.94 4.24
N LEU A 93 6.07 -8.90 3.35
CA LEU A 93 6.16 -10.32 3.63
C LEU A 93 7.59 -10.81 3.43
N ASP A 94 8.03 -11.77 4.26
CA ASP A 94 9.26 -12.52 4.04
C ASP A 94 9.08 -13.63 2.97
N ALA A 95 10.16 -14.35 2.67
CA ALA A 95 10.15 -15.48 1.74
C ALA A 95 9.24 -16.65 2.17
N GLN A 96 8.80 -16.68 3.43
CA GLN A 96 7.85 -17.66 3.96
C GLN A 96 6.40 -17.14 3.95
N GLY A 97 6.17 -15.92 3.46
CA GLY A 97 4.86 -15.28 3.41
C GLY A 97 4.38 -14.74 4.76
N GLN A 98 5.27 -14.61 5.75
CA GLN A 98 4.92 -14.03 7.05
C GLN A 98 5.08 -12.52 7.01
N ALA A 99 4.14 -11.80 7.63
CA ALA A 99 4.23 -10.35 7.73
C ALA A 99 5.39 -9.94 8.65
N LEU A 100 6.21 -9.03 8.16
CA LEU A 100 7.31 -8.46 8.94
C LEU A 100 6.76 -7.40 9.90
N ALA A 101 6.87 -7.68 11.21
CA ALA A 101 6.55 -6.71 12.24
C ALA A 101 7.57 -5.54 12.25
N GLN A 102 7.19 -4.40 12.83
CA GLN A 102 8.05 -3.20 12.97
C GLN A 102 9.41 -3.51 13.62
N GLY A 103 9.46 -4.46 14.55
CA GLY A 103 10.71 -4.94 15.15
C GLY A 103 11.62 -5.67 14.15
N SER A 104 11.02 -6.43 13.23
CA SER A 104 11.71 -7.12 12.14
C SER A 104 12.20 -6.14 11.07
N LEU A 105 11.46 -5.05 10.81
CA LEU A 105 11.87 -3.96 9.92
C LEU A 105 13.11 -3.22 10.44
N LYS A 106 13.14 -2.87 11.74
CA LYS A 106 14.34 -2.29 12.37
C LYS A 106 15.51 -3.28 12.41
N ALA A 107 15.23 -4.56 12.65
CA ALA A 107 16.23 -5.60 12.55
C ALA A 107 16.76 -5.71 11.11
N LEU A 108 15.90 -5.55 10.10
CA LEU A 108 16.24 -5.46 8.68
C LEU A 108 17.04 -4.21 8.37
N GLU A 109 16.74 -3.03 8.89
CA GLU A 109 17.58 -1.82 8.72
C GLU A 109 18.99 -2.00 9.33
N VAL A 110 19.09 -2.71 10.45
CA VAL A 110 20.36 -3.01 11.15
C VAL A 110 21.14 -4.14 10.45
N THR A 111 20.46 -5.20 10.02
CA THR A 111 21.07 -6.33 9.27
C THR A 111 21.34 -5.98 7.81
N THR A 112 20.54 -5.15 7.16
CA THR A 112 20.87 -4.52 5.86
C THR A 112 21.90 -3.40 5.98
N SER A 113 22.49 -3.17 7.16
CA SER A 113 23.73 -2.39 7.32
C SER A 113 24.96 -3.27 7.57
N CYS A 114 24.79 -4.44 8.22
CA CYS A 114 25.89 -5.28 8.69
C CYS A 114 25.97 -6.70 8.10
N ASP A 115 24.85 -7.29 7.68
CA ASP A 115 24.69 -8.69 7.30
C ASP A 115 24.85 -8.93 5.79
N TRP A 116 24.33 -8.04 4.94
CA TRP A 116 24.69 -8.03 3.51
C TRP A 116 26.19 -7.77 3.30
N ARG A 117 26.84 -6.97 4.17
CA ARG A 117 28.31 -6.78 4.18
C ARG A 117 29.08 -8.04 4.58
N LYS A 118 28.45 -8.98 5.29
CA LYS A 118 29.04 -10.30 5.61
C LYS A 118 28.77 -11.29 4.49
N LYS A 119 27.56 -11.29 3.93
CA LYS A 119 27.15 -12.18 2.84
C LYS A 119 27.87 -11.86 1.53
N LEU A 120 28.09 -10.59 1.19
CA LEU A 120 28.99 -10.18 0.09
C LEU A 120 30.46 -10.52 0.36
N ARG A 121 30.91 -10.47 1.61
CA ARG A 121 32.28 -10.88 1.97
C ARG A 121 32.49 -12.38 1.78
N GLN A 122 31.53 -13.19 2.22
CA GLN A 122 31.55 -14.64 1.98
C GLN A 122 31.47 -14.99 0.49
N LEU A 123 30.63 -14.29 -0.28
CA LEU A 123 30.56 -14.49 -1.74
C LEU A 123 31.83 -14.02 -2.48
N HIS A 124 32.57 -13.05 -1.95
CA HIS A 124 33.87 -12.64 -2.51
C HIS A 124 35.04 -13.52 -2.04
N GLU A 125 34.99 -14.08 -0.83
CA GLU A 125 36.01 -15.01 -0.35
C GLU A 125 35.97 -16.35 -1.09
N ASP A 126 34.80 -16.74 -1.63
CA ASP A 126 34.68 -17.93 -2.49
C ASP A 126 35.17 -17.71 -3.94
N ASP A 127 35.20 -16.46 -4.44
CA ASP A 127 35.68 -16.12 -5.79
C ASP A 127 37.16 -15.65 -5.82
N VAL A 128 37.74 -15.23 -4.68
CA VAL A 128 39.10 -14.66 -4.60
C VAL A 128 40.16 -15.70 -4.24
N ALA A 129 39.85 -17.01 -4.33
CA ALA A 129 40.89 -18.04 -4.41
C ALA A 129 41.68 -18.00 -5.73
N SER A 130 41.35 -17.12 -6.69
CA SER A 130 42.21 -16.86 -7.85
C SER A 130 42.31 -15.38 -8.22
N SER A 131 43.56 -14.95 -8.39
CA SER A 131 44.03 -13.67 -8.94
C SER A 131 44.17 -12.47 -7.98
N THR A 132 45.44 -12.18 -7.74
CA THR A 132 46.03 -11.01 -7.11
C THR A 132 45.91 -9.74 -7.97
N ASN A 133 45.85 -8.61 -7.26
CA ASN A 133 46.30 -7.25 -7.58
C ASN A 133 45.27 -6.17 -7.95
N THR A 134 45.40 -5.11 -7.15
CA THR A 134 45.34 -3.67 -7.46
C THR A 134 44.00 -2.90 -7.42
N SER A 135 44.05 -1.91 -6.51
CA SER A 135 43.58 -0.52 -6.59
C SER A 135 42.09 -0.20 -6.45
N ASP A 136 41.81 0.52 -5.34
CA ASP A 136 40.81 1.59 -5.21
C ASP A 136 39.43 1.31 -5.83
N LEU A 137 38.69 0.38 -5.24
CA LEU A 137 37.24 0.54 -5.16
C LEU A 137 36.95 1.45 -3.96
N SER A 138 36.74 2.74 -4.23
CA SER A 138 36.11 3.63 -3.26
C SER A 138 34.74 3.04 -2.90
N CYS A 139 34.69 2.35 -1.76
CA CYS A 139 33.53 1.67 -1.25
C CYS A 139 32.43 2.72 -1.00
N LYS A 140 31.48 2.84 -1.93
CA LYS A 140 30.27 3.64 -1.73
C LYS A 140 29.51 3.01 -0.57
N THR A 141 29.62 3.63 0.59
CA THR A 141 28.85 3.34 1.78
C THR A 141 27.36 3.28 1.41
N PHE A 142 26.78 2.08 1.45
CA PHE A 142 25.33 1.86 1.33
C PHE A 142 24.65 2.57 2.50
N TYR A 143 23.97 3.67 2.20
CA TYR A 143 22.95 4.24 3.04
C TYR A 143 21.60 3.82 2.44
N MET A 144 20.68 3.30 3.24
CA MET A 144 19.22 3.46 3.02
C MET A 144 18.84 4.96 3.11
N GLY A 145 19.62 5.83 2.48
CA GLY A 145 19.52 7.29 2.52
C GLY A 145 19.21 7.87 1.15
N GLY A 146 19.03 7.03 0.13
CA GLY A 146 18.38 7.44 -1.11
C GLY A 146 16.89 7.68 -0.88
N THR A 147 16.30 8.61 -1.64
CA THR A 147 14.88 9.00 -1.53
C THR A 147 13.92 7.81 -1.54
N HIS A 148 14.15 6.81 -2.40
CA HIS A 148 13.28 5.64 -2.55
C HIS A 148 13.30 4.70 -1.32
N GLY A 149 14.47 4.44 -0.73
CA GLY A 149 14.59 3.61 0.48
C GLY A 149 13.97 4.27 1.71
N LYS A 150 14.09 5.60 1.83
CA LYS A 150 13.43 6.37 2.88
C LYS A 150 11.90 6.33 2.75
N VAL A 151 11.39 6.50 1.53
CA VAL A 151 9.94 6.40 1.25
C VAL A 151 9.41 4.99 1.59
N LEU A 152 10.14 3.93 1.21
CA LEU A 152 9.75 2.57 1.58
C LEU A 152 9.75 2.36 3.10
N GLY A 153 10.74 2.89 3.82
CA GLY A 153 10.79 2.84 5.27
C GLY A 153 9.60 3.56 5.93
N GLU A 154 9.24 4.75 5.45
CA GLU A 154 8.09 5.52 5.94
C GLU A 154 6.75 4.82 5.65
N LEU A 155 6.62 4.16 4.49
CA LEU A 155 5.41 3.38 4.15
C LEU A 155 5.17 2.18 5.08
N LEU A 156 6.25 1.63 5.63
CA LEU A 156 6.21 0.44 6.48
C LEU A 156 6.17 0.77 7.97
N GLN A 157 6.18 2.06 8.32
CA GLN A 157 5.94 2.49 9.69
C GLN A 157 4.44 2.43 9.98
N ASP A 158 4.07 1.65 10.99
CA ASP A 158 2.72 1.67 11.55
C ASP A 158 2.51 3.03 12.24
N ASN A 159 1.64 3.86 11.65
CA ASN A 159 1.33 5.17 12.19
C ASN A 159 0.24 5.13 13.27
N GLY A 160 -0.36 3.96 13.57
CA GLY A 160 -1.33 3.77 14.66
C GLY A 160 -2.52 4.74 14.66
N SER A 161 -2.69 5.49 13.57
CA SER A 161 -3.59 6.63 13.49
C SER A 161 -4.89 6.16 12.85
N PRO A 162 -6.06 6.60 13.34
CA PRO A 162 -7.35 6.33 12.71
C PRO A 162 -7.54 7.08 11.37
N ALA A 163 -6.45 7.56 10.77
CA ALA A 163 -6.42 8.21 9.47
C ALA A 163 -6.76 7.20 8.36
N ALA A 164 -7.28 7.71 7.24
CA ALA A 164 -7.64 6.88 6.11
C ALA A 164 -6.44 6.13 5.55
N ALA A 165 -6.65 4.95 4.95
CA ALA A 165 -5.58 4.12 4.40
C ALA A 165 -4.60 4.89 3.48
N TRP A 166 -5.09 5.84 2.66
CA TRP A 166 -4.24 6.63 1.77
C TRP A 166 -3.28 7.60 2.48
N GLU A 167 -3.54 7.95 3.75
CA GLU A 167 -2.58 8.74 4.55
C GLU A 167 -1.33 7.93 4.88
N THR A 168 -1.45 6.61 5.02
CA THR A 168 -0.29 5.73 5.17
C THR A 168 0.54 5.68 3.90
N LEU A 169 -0.08 5.92 2.74
CA LEU A 169 0.60 5.97 1.45
C LEU A 169 1.24 7.33 1.14
N ARG A 170 0.94 8.39 1.91
CA ARG A 170 1.44 9.76 1.70
C ARG A 170 2.95 9.85 1.40
N PRO A 171 3.86 9.02 1.96
CA PRO A 171 5.27 9.04 1.57
C PRO A 171 5.52 8.86 0.06
N LEU A 172 4.68 8.10 -0.66
CA LEU A 172 4.77 7.95 -2.12
C LEU A 172 4.67 9.28 -2.86
N TRP A 173 4.02 10.30 -2.28
CA TRP A 173 3.79 11.58 -2.94
C TRP A 173 5.09 12.35 -3.19
N GLN A 174 6.18 11.95 -2.53
CA GLN A 174 7.54 12.48 -2.75
C GLN A 174 8.16 12.00 -4.07
N ILE A 175 7.59 10.96 -4.69
CA ILE A 175 8.08 10.36 -5.93
C ILE A 175 7.35 10.97 -7.12
N ASP A 176 8.12 11.63 -7.98
CA ASP A 176 7.61 12.17 -9.24
C ASP A 176 7.62 11.08 -10.32
N VAL A 177 6.44 10.79 -10.84
CA VAL A 177 6.19 9.87 -11.95
C VAL A 177 5.35 10.52 -13.04
N GLY A 178 5.27 11.86 -13.06
CA GLY A 178 4.53 12.63 -14.07
C GLY A 178 3.00 12.62 -13.94
N SER A 179 2.43 11.99 -12.90
CA SER A 179 0.99 12.06 -12.61
C SER A 179 0.67 13.16 -11.60
N ASN A 180 -0.28 14.02 -11.94
CA ASN A 180 -0.68 15.14 -11.09
C ASN A 180 -1.48 14.66 -9.89
N PHE A 181 -1.13 15.18 -8.70
CA PHE A 181 -1.92 14.95 -7.51
C PHE A 181 -3.27 15.65 -7.60
N PRO A 182 -4.29 15.06 -6.97
CA PRO A 182 -5.50 15.77 -6.66
C PRO A 182 -5.21 17.07 -5.86
N THR A 183 -5.43 18.24 -6.48
CA THR A 183 -5.55 19.54 -5.77
C THR A 183 -6.49 19.41 -4.57
N PRO A 184 -6.01 19.70 -3.34
CA PRO A 184 -6.84 19.73 -2.15
C PRO A 184 -7.96 20.76 -2.27
N LEU A 185 -9.11 20.46 -1.67
CA LEU A 185 -10.28 21.34 -1.64
C LEU A 185 -10.85 21.41 -0.22
N ASP A 186 -11.44 22.55 0.13
CA ASP A 186 -12.18 22.74 1.37
C ASP A 186 -13.50 21.96 1.36
N VAL A 187 -14.00 21.60 2.54
CA VAL A 187 -15.21 20.77 2.71
C VAL A 187 -16.48 21.38 2.07
N ASP A 188 -16.51 22.72 2.03
CA ASP A 188 -17.61 23.52 1.48
C ASP A 188 -17.30 24.08 0.08
N ASP A 189 -16.17 23.68 -0.53
CA ASP A 189 -15.83 24.08 -1.90
C ASP A 189 -16.92 23.62 -2.88
N PRO A 190 -17.48 24.50 -3.73
CA PRO A 190 -18.58 24.15 -4.63
C PRO A 190 -18.27 22.98 -5.57
N ALA A 191 -17.02 22.80 -6.00
CA ALA A 191 -16.62 21.66 -6.82
C ALA A 191 -16.64 20.37 -5.98
N LEU A 192 -16.18 20.40 -4.74
CA LEU A 192 -16.26 19.26 -3.83
C LEU A 192 -17.73 18.89 -3.52
N VAL A 193 -18.59 19.89 -3.28
CA VAL A 193 -20.04 19.67 -3.08
C VAL A 193 -20.65 18.98 -4.30
N LYS A 194 -20.36 19.47 -5.50
CA LYS A 194 -20.86 18.89 -6.75
C LYS A 194 -20.40 17.44 -6.94
N MET A 195 -19.13 17.13 -6.65
CA MET A 195 -18.63 15.75 -6.71
C MET A 195 -19.37 14.81 -5.76
N ARG A 196 -19.72 15.29 -4.55
CA ARG A 196 -20.53 14.51 -3.59
C ARG A 196 -21.94 14.26 -4.09
N GLU A 197 -22.59 15.28 -4.65
CA GLU A 197 -23.94 15.13 -5.22
C GLU A 197 -23.97 14.16 -6.40
N GLU A 198 -22.95 14.17 -7.26
CA GLU A 198 -22.80 13.20 -8.35
C GLU A 198 -22.59 11.77 -7.82
N ALA A 199 -21.74 11.60 -6.80
CA ALA A 199 -21.54 10.31 -6.14
C ALA A 199 -22.83 9.79 -5.46
N LEU A 200 -23.61 10.68 -4.84
CA LEU A 200 -24.87 10.33 -4.21
C LEU A 200 -25.92 9.87 -5.23
N LYS A 201 -26.01 10.52 -6.40
CA LYS A 201 -26.90 10.07 -7.50
C LYS A 201 -26.55 8.66 -7.98
N LEU A 202 -25.26 8.31 -8.04
CA LEU A 202 -24.84 6.94 -8.36
C LEU A 202 -25.32 5.96 -7.29
N PHE A 203 -25.21 6.32 -6.01
CA PHE A 203 -25.71 5.50 -4.90
C PHE A 203 -27.22 5.30 -4.96
N GLU A 204 -28.00 6.37 -5.14
CA GLU A 204 -29.46 6.34 -5.20
C GLU A 204 -29.99 5.52 -6.40
N THR A 205 -29.20 5.43 -7.47
CA THR A 205 -29.54 4.62 -8.66
C THR A 205 -29.05 3.16 -8.56
N GLY A 206 -28.47 2.76 -7.42
CA GLY A 206 -27.98 1.40 -7.17
C GLY A 206 -26.61 1.09 -7.78
N ASN A 207 -25.92 2.09 -8.34
CA ASN A 207 -24.57 1.94 -8.91
C ASN A 207 -23.51 2.03 -7.80
N PHE A 208 -23.48 1.03 -6.91
CA PHE A 208 -22.69 1.06 -5.67
C PHE A 208 -21.18 1.19 -5.87
N LEU A 209 -20.56 0.36 -6.73
CA LEU A 209 -19.11 0.44 -6.96
C LEU A 209 -18.66 1.77 -7.59
N PRO A 210 -19.32 2.29 -8.65
CA PRO A 210 -19.06 3.64 -9.15
C PRO A 210 -19.27 4.74 -8.10
N ALA A 211 -20.30 4.62 -7.26
CA ALA A 211 -20.54 5.57 -6.17
C ALA A 211 -19.41 5.56 -5.16
N ALA A 212 -18.97 4.38 -4.70
CA ALA A 212 -17.86 4.21 -3.77
C ALA A 212 -16.57 4.82 -4.33
N SER A 213 -16.23 4.50 -5.60
CA SER A 213 -15.08 5.09 -6.29
C SER A 213 -15.17 6.62 -6.38
N SER A 214 -16.36 7.16 -6.61
CA SER A 214 -16.58 8.61 -6.65
C SER A 214 -16.41 9.26 -5.27
N PHE A 215 -16.89 8.64 -4.20
CA PHE A 215 -16.63 9.13 -2.84
C PHE A 215 -15.14 9.04 -2.47
N VAL A 216 -14.41 8.02 -2.92
CA VAL A 216 -12.95 7.95 -2.77
C VAL A 216 -12.26 9.11 -3.51
N LYS A 217 -12.72 9.49 -4.70
CA LYS A 217 -12.21 10.70 -5.39
C LYS A 217 -12.45 11.98 -4.59
N VAL A 218 -13.59 12.11 -3.92
CA VAL A 218 -13.86 13.25 -3.02
C VAL A 218 -12.87 13.23 -1.86
N LEU A 219 -12.67 12.06 -1.24
CA LEU A 219 -11.80 11.89 -0.09
C LEU A 219 -10.31 12.10 -0.42
N LEU A 220 -9.88 11.85 -1.66
CA LEU A 220 -8.55 12.22 -2.14
C LEU A 220 -8.32 13.74 -2.18
N ARG A 221 -9.38 14.55 -2.34
CA ARG A 221 -9.33 16.01 -2.37
C ARG A 221 -9.55 16.61 -0.97
N CYS A 222 -10.35 15.94 -0.16
CA CYS A 222 -10.72 16.36 1.19
C CYS A 222 -10.83 15.13 2.12
N PRO A 223 -9.69 14.65 2.70
CA PRO A 223 -9.67 13.46 3.56
C PRO A 223 -10.53 13.58 4.83
N THR A 224 -10.84 14.80 5.26
CA THR A 224 -11.64 15.12 6.44
C THR A 224 -13.14 15.24 6.16
N CYS A 225 -13.59 14.95 4.93
CA CYS A 225 -14.99 15.06 4.58
C CYS A 225 -15.83 13.92 5.19
N THR A 226 -16.34 14.14 6.40
CA THR A 226 -17.15 13.18 7.17
C THR A 226 -18.34 12.64 6.38
N LYS A 227 -19.05 13.50 5.64
CA LYS A 227 -20.16 13.11 4.76
C LYS A 227 -19.76 12.06 3.73
N SER A 228 -18.57 12.16 3.14
CA SER A 228 -18.09 11.19 2.16
C SER A 228 -17.63 9.90 2.82
N SER A 229 -16.98 9.98 3.98
CA SER A 229 -16.63 8.80 4.77
C SER A 229 -17.86 8.01 5.22
N PHE A 230 -18.90 8.70 5.68
CA PHE A 230 -20.18 8.10 6.06
C PHE A 230 -20.84 7.39 4.87
N ASN A 231 -20.99 8.08 3.73
CA ASN A 231 -21.61 7.48 2.54
C ASN A 231 -20.80 6.29 2.01
N LEU A 232 -19.46 6.37 2.04
CA LEU A 232 -18.61 5.24 1.68
C LEU A 232 -18.85 4.05 2.62
N ALA A 233 -18.94 4.27 3.93
CA ALA A 233 -19.24 3.22 4.90
C ALA A 233 -20.59 2.53 4.61
N VAL A 234 -21.65 3.32 4.35
CA VAL A 234 -22.99 2.81 4.01
C VAL A 234 -22.95 1.98 2.72
N ILE A 235 -22.24 2.45 1.69
CA ILE A 235 -22.09 1.70 0.44
C ILE A 235 -21.36 0.38 0.69
N LEU A 236 -20.23 0.41 1.40
CA LEU A 236 -19.45 -0.78 1.74
C LEU A 236 -20.29 -1.79 2.53
N GLN A 237 -21.11 -1.33 3.48
CA GLN A 237 -22.07 -2.19 4.18
C GLN A 237 -23.10 -2.80 3.22
N THR A 238 -23.64 -1.99 2.30
CA THR A 238 -24.67 -2.41 1.33
C THR A 238 -24.15 -3.50 0.38
N ILE A 239 -22.89 -3.41 -0.05
CA ILE A 239 -22.25 -4.44 -0.90
C ILE A 239 -21.63 -5.59 -0.10
N GLY A 240 -21.89 -5.67 1.22
CA GLY A 240 -21.45 -6.75 2.08
C GLY A 240 -20.00 -6.66 2.56
N GLU A 241 -19.30 -5.55 2.31
CA GLU A 241 -17.93 -5.26 2.74
C GLU A 241 -17.87 -4.58 4.11
N THR A 242 -18.62 -5.13 5.06
CA THR A 242 -18.76 -4.60 6.44
C THR A 242 -17.41 -4.43 7.15
N HIS A 243 -16.43 -5.28 6.84
CA HIS A 243 -15.08 -5.19 7.41
C HIS A 243 -14.43 -3.82 7.17
N PHE A 244 -14.57 -3.28 5.96
CA PHE A 244 -14.00 -1.99 5.57
C PHE A 244 -14.95 -0.82 5.91
N ALA A 245 -16.27 -1.09 5.98
CA ALA A 245 -17.26 -0.10 6.40
C ALA A 245 -16.98 0.44 7.81
N VAL A 246 -16.59 -0.45 8.75
CA VAL A 246 -16.26 -0.07 10.14
C VAL A 246 -15.13 0.96 10.19
N SER A 247 -14.05 0.76 9.45
CA SER A 247 -12.93 1.73 9.41
C SER A 247 -13.38 3.09 8.88
N SER A 248 -14.22 3.10 7.84
CA SER A 248 -14.79 4.34 7.31
C SER A 248 -15.68 5.08 8.32
N MET A 249 -16.43 4.34 9.14
CA MET A 249 -17.29 4.92 10.18
C MET A 249 -16.50 5.40 11.39
N LEU A 250 -15.46 4.67 11.83
CA LEU A 250 -14.54 5.12 12.87
C LEU A 250 -13.86 6.45 12.50
N ARG A 251 -13.58 6.68 11.22
CA ARG A 251 -13.11 7.98 10.73
C ARG A 251 -14.13 9.11 10.93
N VAL A 252 -15.41 8.83 10.71
CA VAL A 252 -16.47 9.83 10.93
C VAL A 252 -16.48 10.23 12.41
N VAL A 253 -16.51 9.25 13.31
CA VAL A 253 -16.49 9.48 14.76
C VAL A 253 -15.23 10.24 15.19
N ALA A 254 -14.06 9.90 14.64
CA ALA A 254 -12.81 10.58 14.99
C ALA A 254 -12.76 12.05 14.54
N LEU A 255 -13.50 12.41 13.48
CA LEU A 255 -13.53 13.76 12.92
C LEU A 255 -14.71 14.59 13.45
N ASP A 256 -15.82 13.94 13.80
CA ASP A 256 -17.02 14.55 14.36
C ASP A 256 -17.64 13.61 15.41
N ASP A 257 -17.16 13.73 16.65
CA ASP A 257 -17.64 12.94 17.78
C ASP A 257 -19.09 13.28 18.18
N SER A 258 -19.67 14.34 17.60
CA SER A 258 -21.07 14.72 17.83
C SER A 258 -22.05 14.06 16.85
N ASP A 259 -21.56 13.35 15.83
CA ASP A 259 -22.41 12.65 14.87
C ASP A 259 -23.07 11.42 15.52
N SER A 260 -24.26 11.64 16.07
CA SER A 260 -25.06 10.59 16.71
C SER A 260 -25.41 9.43 15.78
N VAL A 261 -25.46 9.66 14.46
CA VAL A 261 -25.78 8.61 13.47
C VAL A 261 -24.58 7.70 13.31
N ALA A 262 -23.37 8.26 13.21
CA ALA A 262 -22.14 7.48 13.12
C ALA A 262 -21.95 6.56 14.35
N HIS A 263 -22.23 7.08 15.55
CA HIS A 263 -22.20 6.29 16.80
C HIS A 263 -23.26 5.18 16.86
N THR A 264 -24.38 5.32 16.16
CA THR A 264 -25.48 4.33 16.18
C THR A 264 -25.28 3.20 15.15
N VAL A 265 -24.46 3.43 14.12
CA VAL A 265 -24.24 2.49 12.99
C VAL A 265 -23.01 1.59 13.20
N LEU A 266 -22.17 1.87 14.20
CA LEU A 266 -21.10 0.98 14.69
C LEU A 266 -21.67 -0.11 15.60
#